data_AF-A0A970PCD9-F1
#
_entry.id   AF-A0A970PCD9-F1
#
_cell.length_a   1.000
_cell.length_b   1.000
_cell.length_c   1.000
_cell.angle_alpha   90.00
_cell.angle_beta   90.00
_cell.angle_gamma   90.00
#
_symmetry.space_group_name_H-M   'P 1'
#
loop_
_entity.id
_entity.type
_entity.pdbx_description
1 polymer ?
#
loop_
_entity_poly.entity_id
_entity_poly.type
_entity_poly.pdbx_seq_one_letter_code
_entity_poly.pdbx_strand_id
1 'polypeptide(L)'
;MSLNRCVFLVAFICISLAAHAQLASFEATTTASAEIDGGVAHIDIDLPAVREVLGWDLADDGWSARVVNAATAEEAVAQTYFASGEHGTRATVTWLVPGVQPAGTQVDWQVTLGLPQSDAALDGIAVERREGEIAVRTRWYTVHHDLNAGGLPGTVDFADAGTLPMLINDRLYNEGVGQFYLRYDPAPQVEVLSEGPIEAVIRITARYCLPDGTPAPGDPQATYEFAYSATTPAVRMRAVVTQQGGSPWDQLHVFEMYHKMEQPFFDRVAWAPPLESVEFVDERNTHSLRGKDWGALLTDDVALALLSGDLYGIHTNLSGHGVYVHGPWHTFAGGSTIFEGTLYLGPSGGSAEALAERIDRLSARWDVAVSVPELEAPIAQVREAIAAADGAGGDGAAWLLDVARTLAADAETSATTLSALRDWQAATAAANGALRAAEGATPAATALIALEDDSCVLAGGGTMLRLTRDEEGVRVSQIGRMGDEPSLL
;
A
#
# COMPACT_ATOMS: atom_id res chain seq x y z
N MET A 1 25.12 18.89 -72.84
CA MET A 1 24.17 17.94 -73.45
C MET A 1 23.85 16.86 -72.44
N SER A 2 22.56 16.70 -72.10
CA SER A 2 21.89 15.52 -71.54
C SER A 2 22.42 14.92 -70.22
N LEU A 3 21.82 15.24 -69.06
CA LEU A 3 20.67 14.57 -68.42
C LEU A 3 20.88 13.10 -67.99
N ASN A 4 20.70 12.90 -66.67
CA ASN A 4 19.93 11.86 -65.99
C ASN A 4 20.59 10.63 -65.32
N ARG A 5 20.32 10.57 -63.99
CA ARG A 5 20.16 9.45 -63.03
C ARG A 5 21.34 9.22 -62.09
N CYS A 6 21.18 9.03 -60.79
CA CYS A 6 20.03 9.00 -59.90
C CYS A 6 20.58 9.11 -58.46
N VAL A 7 19.87 9.89 -57.64
CA VAL A 7 19.78 9.89 -56.17
C VAL A 7 20.51 8.74 -55.45
N PHE A 8 21.56 9.07 -54.71
CA PHE A 8 22.01 8.33 -53.52
C PHE A 8 21.93 9.27 -52.31
N LEU A 9 20.70 9.60 -51.92
CA LEU A 9 20.40 10.07 -50.58
C LEU A 9 20.01 8.82 -49.80
N VAL A 10 21.00 8.05 -49.34
CA VAL A 10 20.74 6.99 -48.35
C VAL A 10 20.37 7.72 -47.08
N ALA A 11 19.06 7.74 -46.82
CA ALA A 11 18.49 8.05 -45.55
C ALA A 11 19.25 7.27 -44.48
N PHE A 12 20.04 7.97 -43.67
CA PHE A 12 20.25 7.58 -42.29
C PHE A 12 18.88 7.67 -41.64
N ILE A 13 18.11 6.59 -41.76
CA ILE A 13 17.01 6.31 -40.86
C ILE A 13 17.68 6.24 -39.50
N CYS A 14 17.43 7.26 -38.67
CA CYS A 14 17.49 7.12 -37.24
C CYS A 14 16.55 5.96 -36.90
N ILE A 15 17.09 4.74 -36.88
CA ILE A 15 16.54 3.67 -36.07
C ILE A 15 16.88 4.11 -34.65
N SER A 16 16.07 5.03 -34.12
CA SER A 16 15.82 5.04 -32.70
C SER A 16 15.38 3.62 -32.40
N LEU A 17 16.23 2.89 -31.68
CA LEU A 17 15.84 1.72 -30.92
C LEU A 17 14.76 2.19 -29.94
N ALA A 18 13.53 2.35 -30.43
CA ALA A 18 12.37 2.17 -29.58
C ALA A 18 12.44 0.70 -29.21
N ALA A 19 13.02 0.44 -28.02
CA ALA A 19 12.82 -0.81 -27.33
C ALA A 19 11.33 -1.12 -27.48
N HIS A 20 11.00 -2.21 -28.19
CA HIS A 20 9.61 -2.62 -28.29
C HIS A 20 9.22 -2.99 -26.87
N ALA A 21 8.47 -2.11 -26.19
CA ALA A 21 7.96 -2.38 -24.87
C ALA A 21 7.18 -3.70 -24.95
N GLN A 22 7.57 -4.68 -24.14
CA GLN A 22 6.85 -5.93 -24.06
C GLN A 22 5.42 -5.65 -23.60
N LEU A 23 4.45 -6.30 -24.24
CA LEU A 23 3.09 -6.34 -23.72
C LEU A 23 2.96 -7.59 -22.84
N ALA A 24 2.33 -7.43 -21.69
CA ALA A 24 1.99 -8.53 -20.78
C ALA A 24 0.49 -8.51 -20.54
N SER A 25 -0.15 -9.67 -20.56
CA SER A 25 -1.60 -9.79 -20.36
C SER A 25 -1.92 -10.90 -19.38
N PHE A 26 -2.89 -10.67 -18.51
CA PHE A 26 -3.36 -11.63 -17.51
C PHE A 26 -4.83 -11.34 -17.16
N GLU A 27 -5.46 -12.27 -16.46
CA GLU A 27 -6.83 -12.11 -15.97
C GLU A 27 -6.82 -11.60 -14.53
N ALA A 28 -7.80 -10.77 -14.18
CA ALA A 28 -8.03 -10.32 -12.80
C ALA A 28 -9.51 -10.44 -12.46
N THR A 29 -9.81 -10.94 -11.27
CA THR A 29 -11.17 -11.01 -10.75
C THR A 29 -11.29 -10.04 -9.58
N THR A 30 -12.25 -9.12 -9.66
CA THR A 30 -12.61 -8.23 -8.56
C THR A 30 -13.82 -8.78 -7.84
N THR A 31 -13.75 -8.91 -6.51
CA THR A 31 -14.86 -9.35 -5.65
C THR A 31 -15.27 -8.20 -4.73
N ALA A 32 -16.56 -7.86 -4.70
CA ALA A 32 -17.07 -6.82 -3.82
C ALA A 32 -17.12 -7.32 -2.36
N SER A 33 -16.39 -6.69 -1.43
CA SER A 33 -16.38 -7.11 -0.02
C SER A 33 -17.69 -6.81 0.72
N ALA A 34 -18.44 -5.81 0.23
CA ALA A 34 -19.77 -5.42 0.68
C ALA A 34 -20.57 -4.86 -0.51
N GLU A 35 -21.75 -4.28 -0.28
CA GLU A 35 -22.42 -3.51 -1.33
C GLU A 35 -21.60 -2.27 -1.67
N ILE A 36 -21.27 -2.09 -2.95
CA ILE A 36 -20.43 -0.99 -3.44
C ILE A 36 -21.16 -0.26 -4.57
N ASP A 37 -21.36 1.06 -4.44
CA ASP A 37 -21.91 1.91 -5.50
C ASP A 37 -20.80 2.55 -6.32
N GLY A 38 -20.31 1.80 -7.30
CA GLY A 38 -19.10 2.14 -8.03
C GLY A 38 -17.87 2.12 -7.12
N GLY A 39 -16.70 1.99 -7.71
CA GLY A 39 -15.49 2.00 -6.91
C GLY A 39 -14.23 1.92 -7.72
N VAL A 40 -13.14 1.84 -6.97
CA VAL A 40 -11.80 1.77 -7.51
C VAL A 40 -11.21 0.42 -7.12
N ALA A 41 -10.81 -0.37 -8.11
CA ALA A 41 -9.98 -1.54 -7.93
C ALA A 41 -8.54 -1.18 -8.26
N HIS A 42 -7.57 -1.82 -7.59
CA HIS A 42 -6.17 -1.64 -7.91
C HIS A 42 -5.37 -2.92 -7.72
N ILE A 43 -4.25 -3.00 -8.43
CA ILE A 43 -3.23 -4.03 -8.25
C ILE A 43 -1.87 -3.34 -8.14
N ASP A 44 -1.05 -3.84 -7.23
CA ASP A 44 0.34 -3.45 -7.10
C ASP A 44 1.25 -4.48 -7.77
N ILE A 45 2.27 -3.98 -8.44
CA ILE A 45 3.18 -4.76 -9.28
C ILE A 45 4.61 -4.46 -8.86
N ASP A 46 5.34 -5.47 -8.39
CA ASP A 46 6.80 -5.39 -8.18
C ASP A 46 7.47 -5.67 -9.54
N LEU A 47 7.87 -4.61 -10.26
CA LEU A 47 8.43 -4.76 -11.61
C LEU A 47 9.72 -5.59 -11.63
N PRO A 48 10.67 -5.43 -10.69
CA PRO A 48 11.78 -6.36 -10.54
C PRO A 48 11.35 -7.82 -10.38
N ALA A 49 10.38 -8.12 -9.51
CA ALA A 49 9.93 -9.49 -9.28
C ALA A 49 9.19 -10.08 -10.49
N VAL A 50 8.36 -9.28 -11.17
CA VAL A 50 7.71 -9.67 -12.41
C VAL A 50 8.74 -10.00 -13.49
N ARG A 51 9.79 -9.18 -13.65
CA ARG A 51 10.86 -9.44 -14.62
C ARG A 51 11.65 -10.71 -14.28
N GLU A 52 11.90 -10.95 -12.99
CA GLU A 52 12.62 -12.10 -12.46
C GLU A 52 11.83 -13.42 -12.60
N VAL A 53 10.55 -13.41 -12.21
CA VAL A 53 9.71 -14.61 -12.04
C VAL A 53 8.93 -14.93 -13.32
N LEU A 54 8.35 -13.92 -13.96
CA LEU A 54 7.48 -14.08 -15.14
C LEU A 54 8.21 -13.78 -16.45
N GLY A 55 9.39 -13.16 -16.38
CA GLY A 55 10.14 -12.74 -17.57
C GLY A 55 9.46 -11.60 -18.34
N TRP A 56 8.56 -10.84 -17.71
CA TRP A 56 7.97 -9.66 -18.34
C TRP A 56 8.93 -8.48 -18.21
N ASP A 57 9.50 -8.06 -19.34
CA ASP A 57 10.40 -6.92 -19.44
C ASP A 57 9.61 -5.63 -19.74
N LEU A 58 8.80 -5.24 -18.76
CA LEU A 58 8.13 -3.95 -18.76
C LEU A 58 9.14 -2.83 -18.46
N ALA A 59 8.94 -1.66 -19.06
CA ALA A 59 9.70 -0.47 -18.71
C ALA A 59 9.41 -0.08 -17.24
N ASP A 60 10.38 0.55 -16.59
CA ASP A 60 10.21 0.97 -15.19
C ASP A 60 9.26 2.18 -15.06
N ASP A 61 8.93 2.85 -16.16
CA ASP A 61 7.99 3.97 -16.22
C ASP A 61 7.33 4.10 -17.61
N GLY A 62 6.47 5.12 -17.75
CA GLY A 62 6.01 5.62 -19.06
C GLY A 62 5.01 4.75 -19.81
N TRP A 63 4.50 3.68 -19.20
CA TRP A 63 3.45 2.83 -19.78
C TRP A 63 2.12 2.93 -19.02
N SER A 64 1.06 2.44 -19.65
CA SER A 64 -0.29 2.31 -19.09
C SER A 64 -0.84 0.90 -19.23
N ALA A 65 -1.86 0.61 -18.44
CA ALA A 65 -2.65 -0.59 -18.55
C ALA A 65 -3.96 -0.33 -19.28
N ARG A 66 -4.39 -1.32 -20.06
CA ARG A 66 -5.74 -1.43 -20.59
C ARG A 66 -6.48 -2.51 -19.83
N VAL A 67 -7.66 -2.18 -19.32
CA VAL A 67 -8.49 -3.07 -18.49
C VAL A 67 -9.84 -3.23 -19.15
N VAL A 68 -10.21 -4.46 -19.52
CA VAL A 68 -11.44 -4.76 -20.27
C VAL A 68 -12.28 -5.75 -19.49
N ASN A 69 -13.56 -5.46 -19.32
CA ASN A 69 -14.50 -6.39 -18.71
C ASN A 69 -14.65 -7.64 -19.61
N ALA A 70 -14.36 -8.82 -19.07
CA ALA A 70 -14.32 -10.06 -19.85
C ALA A 70 -15.71 -10.45 -20.40
N ALA A 71 -16.80 -10.09 -19.71
CA ALA A 71 -18.16 -10.44 -20.09
C ALA A 71 -18.77 -9.47 -21.12
N THR A 72 -18.53 -8.16 -20.96
CA THR A 72 -19.15 -7.12 -21.81
C THR A 72 -18.22 -6.61 -22.91
N ALA A 73 -16.92 -6.90 -22.83
CA ALA A 73 -15.87 -6.32 -23.66
C ALA A 73 -15.77 -4.78 -23.58
N GLU A 74 -16.39 -4.17 -22.56
CA GLU A 74 -16.27 -2.74 -22.29
C GLU A 74 -14.94 -2.43 -21.60
N GLU A 75 -14.30 -1.36 -22.03
CA GLU A 75 -13.03 -0.90 -21.46
C GLU A 75 -13.31 -0.01 -20.24
N ALA A 76 -12.68 -0.35 -19.11
CA ALA A 76 -12.74 0.47 -17.90
C ALA A 76 -11.81 1.69 -18.05
N VAL A 77 -12.19 2.79 -17.41
CA VAL A 77 -11.22 3.88 -17.17
C VAL A 77 -10.17 3.32 -16.23
N ALA A 78 -8.92 3.37 -16.67
CA ALA A 78 -7.77 2.88 -15.91
C ALA A 78 -6.66 3.93 -15.91
N GLN A 79 -5.81 3.87 -14.89
CA GLN A 79 -4.61 4.66 -14.77
C GLN A 79 -3.47 3.80 -14.24
N THR A 80 -2.24 4.20 -14.51
CA THR A 80 -1.05 3.54 -14.01
C THR A 80 -0.11 4.61 -13.46
N TYR A 81 0.43 4.37 -12.27
CA TYR A 81 1.48 5.22 -11.71
C TYR A 81 2.65 4.38 -11.22
N PHE A 82 3.81 5.04 -11.12
CA PHE A 82 5.08 4.41 -10.82
C PHE A 82 5.67 4.99 -9.54
N ALA A 83 6.28 4.10 -8.77
CA ALA A 83 6.73 4.36 -7.43
C ALA A 83 8.11 3.71 -7.25
N SER A 84 9.18 4.48 -7.43
CA SER A 84 10.54 4.01 -7.11
C SER A 84 10.71 3.87 -5.60
N GLY A 85 11.36 2.81 -5.13
CA GLY A 85 11.69 2.58 -3.73
C GLY A 85 12.97 1.76 -3.57
N GLU A 86 13.33 1.44 -2.33
CA GLU A 86 14.55 0.69 -1.99
C GLU A 86 14.65 -0.68 -2.69
N HIS A 87 13.51 -1.32 -2.93
CA HIS A 87 13.42 -2.62 -3.60
C HIS A 87 13.18 -2.52 -5.11
N GLY A 88 13.38 -1.35 -5.70
CA GLY A 88 13.17 -1.06 -7.12
C GLY A 88 11.82 -0.39 -7.39
N THR A 89 11.42 -0.38 -8.66
CA THR A 89 10.21 0.31 -9.08
C THR A 89 8.97 -0.55 -8.92
N ARG A 90 7.97 -0.01 -8.22
CA ARG A 90 6.61 -0.54 -8.18
C ARG A 90 5.74 0.18 -9.20
N ALA A 91 4.83 -0.53 -9.84
CA ALA A 91 3.74 0.07 -10.59
C ALA A 91 2.41 -0.26 -9.90
N THR A 92 1.49 0.68 -9.89
CA THR A 92 0.12 0.44 -9.44
C THR A 92 -0.81 0.70 -10.61
N VAL A 93 -1.65 -0.29 -10.93
CA VAL A 93 -2.71 -0.16 -11.93
C VAL A 93 -4.02 -0.04 -11.21
N THR A 94 -4.75 1.03 -11.49
CA THR A 94 -6.02 1.38 -10.85
C THR A 94 -7.10 1.51 -11.91
N TRP A 95 -8.29 0.96 -11.71
CA TRP A 95 -9.42 1.12 -12.64
C TRP A 95 -10.76 1.27 -11.93
N LEU A 96 -11.71 1.87 -12.66
CA LEU A 96 -13.08 2.01 -12.19
C LEU A 96 -13.90 0.75 -12.43
N VAL A 97 -14.63 0.33 -11.40
CA VAL A 97 -15.70 -0.65 -11.51
C VAL A 97 -17.04 0.08 -11.41
N PRO A 98 -17.83 0.18 -12.50
CA PRO A 98 -19.03 1.00 -12.51
C PRO A 98 -20.25 0.27 -11.89
N GLY A 99 -21.18 1.09 -11.39
CA GLY A 99 -22.51 0.66 -10.95
C GLY A 99 -22.56 0.07 -9.54
N VAL A 100 -23.78 -0.17 -9.07
CA VAL A 100 -24.04 -0.79 -7.76
C VAL A 100 -23.84 -2.29 -7.85
N GLN A 101 -22.98 -2.82 -6.98
CA GLN A 101 -22.58 -4.22 -6.95
C GLN A 101 -22.87 -4.79 -5.56
N PRO A 102 -23.73 -5.83 -5.44
CA PRO A 102 -23.96 -6.51 -4.17
C PRO A 102 -22.69 -7.16 -3.61
N ALA A 103 -22.64 -7.37 -2.30
CA ALA A 103 -21.57 -8.11 -1.64
C ALA A 103 -21.35 -9.49 -2.29
N GLY A 104 -20.09 -9.87 -2.49
CA GLY A 104 -19.68 -11.11 -3.14
C GLY A 104 -19.81 -11.13 -4.66
N THR A 105 -20.25 -10.03 -5.29
CA THR A 105 -20.29 -9.95 -6.76
C THR A 105 -18.87 -10.02 -7.31
N GLN A 106 -18.68 -10.90 -8.30
CA GLN A 106 -17.42 -11.06 -9.02
C GLN A 106 -17.52 -10.45 -10.40
N VAL A 107 -16.46 -9.75 -10.81
CA VAL A 107 -16.30 -9.22 -12.16
C VAL A 107 -14.92 -9.60 -12.66
N ASP A 108 -14.87 -10.27 -13.81
CA ASP A 108 -13.64 -10.71 -14.45
C ASP A 108 -13.15 -9.67 -15.47
N TRP A 109 -11.85 -9.46 -15.49
CA TRP A 109 -11.17 -8.45 -16.27
C TRP A 109 -9.99 -9.05 -17.02
N GLN A 110 -9.86 -8.66 -18.28
CA GLN A 110 -8.62 -8.83 -19.03
C GLN A 110 -7.77 -7.59 -18.84
N VAL A 111 -6.58 -7.74 -18.25
CA VAL A 111 -5.61 -6.66 -18.09
C VAL A 111 -4.49 -6.83 -19.12
N THR A 112 -4.06 -5.73 -19.73
CA THR A 112 -2.90 -5.69 -20.63
C THR A 112 -2.01 -4.50 -20.27
N LEU A 113 -0.75 -4.77 -19.95
CA LEU A 113 0.27 -3.82 -19.53
C LEU A 113 1.21 -3.46 -20.70
N GLY A 114 2.02 -2.42 -20.50
CA GLY A 114 3.07 -2.02 -21.44
C GLY A 114 2.57 -1.18 -22.62
N LEU A 115 1.33 -0.68 -22.58
CA LEU A 115 0.79 0.20 -23.60
C LEU A 115 1.32 1.63 -23.41
N PRO A 116 1.37 2.45 -24.47
CA PRO A 116 1.65 3.88 -24.31
C PRO A 116 0.67 4.54 -23.35
N GLN A 117 1.09 5.57 -22.62
CA GLN A 117 0.16 6.34 -21.77
C GLN A 117 -1.00 6.91 -22.61
N SER A 118 -2.20 6.85 -22.03
CA SER A 118 -3.45 7.33 -22.62
C SER A 118 -3.95 8.54 -21.83
N ASP A 119 -4.38 9.59 -22.53
CA ASP A 119 -4.91 10.83 -21.95
C ASP A 119 -6.38 10.71 -21.52
N ALA A 120 -6.81 9.54 -21.03
CA ALA A 120 -8.17 9.37 -20.54
C ALA A 120 -8.40 10.34 -19.37
N ALA A 121 -9.35 11.26 -19.52
CA ALA A 121 -9.66 12.27 -18.52
C ALA A 121 -11.01 11.96 -17.85
N LEU A 122 -11.03 12.02 -16.53
CA LEU A 122 -12.23 12.19 -15.75
C LEU A 122 -12.15 13.57 -15.10
N ASP A 123 -13.22 14.33 -15.22
CA ASP A 123 -13.37 15.56 -14.45
C ASP A 123 -13.69 15.17 -13.00
N GLY A 124 -12.73 15.35 -12.09
CA GLY A 124 -12.97 14.99 -10.69
C GLY A 124 -11.80 15.25 -9.76
N ILE A 125 -10.57 15.29 -10.28
CA ILE A 125 -9.38 15.63 -9.54
C ILE A 125 -8.45 16.53 -10.36
N ALA A 126 -7.80 17.49 -9.71
CA ALA A 126 -6.82 18.38 -10.33
C ALA A 126 -5.65 18.62 -9.37
N VAL A 127 -4.45 18.67 -9.92
CA VAL A 127 -3.23 19.02 -9.18
C VAL A 127 -2.71 20.36 -9.69
N GLU A 128 -2.55 21.32 -8.78
CA GLU A 128 -2.00 22.63 -9.06
C GLU A 128 -0.66 22.80 -8.33
N ARG A 129 0.36 23.29 -9.04
CA ARG A 129 1.67 23.58 -8.46
C ARG A 129 1.88 25.08 -8.39
N ARG A 130 2.31 25.57 -7.22
CA ARG A 130 2.62 26.97 -6.96
C ARG A 130 3.96 27.08 -6.24
N GLU A 131 4.49 28.29 -6.14
CA GLU A 131 5.70 28.52 -5.36
C GLU A 131 5.43 28.17 -3.88
N GLY A 132 6.15 27.17 -3.36
CA GLY A 132 6.00 26.72 -1.98
C GLY A 132 4.79 25.81 -1.70
N GLU A 133 3.99 25.43 -2.69
CA GLU A 133 2.74 24.68 -2.46
C GLU A 133 2.41 23.71 -3.61
N ILE A 134 1.82 22.56 -3.26
CA ILE A 134 1.08 21.69 -4.19
C ILE A 134 -0.35 21.54 -3.67
N ALA A 135 -1.34 21.89 -4.50
CA ALA A 135 -2.75 21.77 -4.15
C ALA A 135 -3.41 20.64 -4.93
N VAL A 136 -4.10 19.73 -4.23
CA VAL A 136 -4.90 18.67 -4.83
C VAL A 136 -6.38 18.96 -4.60
N ARG A 137 -7.11 19.24 -5.67
CA ARG A 137 -8.52 19.61 -5.65
C ARG A 137 -9.38 18.45 -6.13
N THR A 138 -10.40 18.14 -5.35
CA THR A 138 -11.50 17.22 -5.68
C THR A 138 -12.82 18.00 -5.71
N ARG A 139 -13.94 17.30 -5.91
CA ARG A 139 -15.27 17.92 -5.75
C ARG A 139 -15.66 18.20 -4.29
N TRP A 140 -14.98 17.61 -3.32
CA TRP A 140 -15.32 17.76 -1.88
C TRP A 140 -14.41 18.76 -1.17
N TYR A 141 -13.15 18.85 -1.59
CA TYR A 141 -12.14 19.66 -0.91
C TYR A 141 -10.97 20.02 -1.82
N THR A 142 -10.15 20.96 -1.36
CA THR A 142 -8.77 21.14 -1.82
C THR A 142 -7.82 20.92 -0.64
N VAL A 143 -6.87 20.00 -0.76
CA VAL A 143 -5.77 19.87 0.21
C VAL A 143 -4.54 20.58 -0.32
N HIS A 144 -3.93 21.41 0.51
CA HIS A 144 -2.73 22.14 0.20
C HIS A 144 -1.55 21.54 0.96
N HIS A 145 -0.55 21.07 0.22
CA HIS A 145 0.74 20.63 0.73
C HIS A 145 1.69 21.81 0.80
N ASP A 146 2.19 22.12 2.00
CA ASP A 146 3.15 23.21 2.21
C ASP A 146 4.58 22.67 2.07
N LEU A 147 5.27 23.07 1.00
CA LEU A 147 6.63 22.63 0.70
C LEU A 147 7.66 23.17 1.69
N ASN A 148 7.31 24.20 2.48
CA ASN A 148 8.15 24.75 3.54
C ASN A 148 7.89 24.09 4.90
N ALA A 149 6.83 23.26 5.02
CA ALA A 149 6.46 22.53 6.23
C ALA A 149 6.64 21.02 6.02
N GLY A 150 7.79 20.61 5.48
CA GLY A 150 8.10 19.21 5.20
C GLY A 150 7.31 18.60 4.03
N GLY A 151 6.58 19.41 3.25
CA GLY A 151 5.74 18.94 2.13
C GLY A 151 4.40 18.34 2.54
N LEU A 152 4.08 18.32 3.83
CA LEU A 152 2.88 17.68 4.37
C LEU A 152 1.63 18.56 4.15
N PRO A 153 0.41 17.97 4.18
CA PRO A 153 -0.83 18.73 4.23
C PRO A 153 -0.82 19.81 5.32
N GLY A 154 -0.99 21.06 4.88
CA GLY A 154 -0.96 22.28 5.69
C GLY A 154 -2.30 23.01 5.79
N THR A 155 -3.24 22.73 4.88
CA THR A 155 -4.58 23.35 4.87
C THR A 155 -5.55 22.48 4.08
N VAL A 156 -6.82 22.50 4.48
CA VAL A 156 -7.92 21.89 3.74
C VAL A 156 -9.00 22.95 3.51
N ASP A 157 -9.34 23.21 2.26
CA ASP A 157 -10.53 23.96 1.89
C ASP A 157 -11.67 22.98 1.64
N PHE A 158 -12.68 22.94 2.50
CA PHE A 158 -13.90 22.19 2.23
C PHE A 158 -14.78 22.97 1.26
N ALA A 159 -15.29 22.31 0.22
CA ALA A 159 -16.07 22.96 -0.84
C ALA A 159 -17.25 23.79 -0.29
N ASP A 160 -17.89 23.32 0.77
CA ASP A 160 -19.11 23.92 1.33
C ASP A 160 -18.98 24.47 2.77
N ALA A 161 -17.80 24.37 3.41
CA ALA A 161 -17.63 24.73 4.83
C ALA A 161 -16.44 25.64 5.15
N GLY A 162 -15.67 26.05 4.13
CA GLY A 162 -14.54 26.96 4.29
C GLY A 162 -13.21 26.28 4.60
N THR A 163 -12.25 27.08 5.07
CA THR A 163 -10.85 26.68 5.22
C THR A 163 -10.53 26.22 6.63
N LEU A 164 -9.94 25.04 6.75
CA LEU A 164 -9.35 24.49 7.97
C LEU A 164 -7.81 24.49 7.83
N PRO A 165 -7.09 25.40 8.53
CA PRO A 165 -5.65 25.28 8.70
C PRO A 165 -5.35 23.98 9.46
N MET A 166 -4.43 23.16 8.95
CA MET A 166 -4.09 21.87 9.56
C MET A 166 -2.58 21.66 9.49
N LEU A 167 -1.99 20.89 10.39
CA LEU A 167 -0.61 20.45 10.28
C LEU A 167 -0.56 18.97 10.60
N ILE A 168 0.21 18.20 9.84
CA ILE A 168 0.63 16.88 10.30
C ILE A 168 1.78 17.09 11.29
N ASN A 169 1.49 16.91 12.58
CA ASN A 169 2.40 17.19 13.69
C ASN A 169 3.20 15.94 14.13
N ASP A 170 3.48 15.07 13.17
CA ASP A 170 4.19 13.81 13.37
C ASP A 170 5.61 14.07 13.89
N ARG A 171 5.99 13.29 14.91
CA ARG A 171 7.17 13.56 15.72
C ARG A 171 7.84 12.30 16.25
N LEU A 172 9.13 12.42 16.48
CA LEU A 172 9.92 11.53 17.32
C LEU A 172 10.18 12.21 18.66
N TYR A 173 10.16 11.44 19.74
CA TYR A 173 10.55 11.91 21.06
C TYR A 173 11.33 10.85 21.84
N ASN A 174 12.38 11.32 22.50
CA ASN A 174 13.08 10.57 23.54
C ASN A 174 13.41 11.53 24.69
N GLU A 175 13.26 11.10 25.94
CA GLU A 175 13.46 11.96 27.11
C GLU A 175 14.87 12.58 27.19
N GLY A 176 15.91 11.85 26.76
CA GLY A 176 17.29 12.30 26.80
C GLY A 176 17.76 13.08 25.56
N VAL A 177 16.99 13.07 24.47
CA VAL A 177 17.38 13.66 23.17
C VAL A 177 16.49 14.85 22.80
N GLY A 178 15.19 14.80 23.14
CA GLY A 178 14.21 15.82 22.79
C GLY A 178 13.21 15.35 21.73
N GLN A 179 12.53 16.32 21.11
CA GLN A 179 11.47 16.10 20.11
C GLN A 179 11.85 16.66 18.74
N PHE A 180 11.59 15.89 17.69
CA PHE A 180 11.92 16.23 16.31
C PHE A 180 10.69 16.01 15.44
N TYR A 181 10.45 16.88 14.46
CA TYR A 181 9.23 16.88 13.64
C TYR A 181 9.57 16.86 12.16
N LEU A 182 8.72 16.22 11.35
CA LEU A 182 8.87 16.20 9.90
C LEU A 182 8.69 17.59 9.27
N ARG A 183 7.75 18.39 9.81
CA ARG A 183 7.45 19.73 9.28
C ARG A 183 8.64 20.70 9.32
N TYR A 184 9.70 20.37 10.05
CA TYR A 184 10.88 21.22 10.16
C TYR A 184 12.02 20.76 9.25
N ASP A 185 11.82 19.75 8.40
CA ASP A 185 12.80 19.47 7.34
C ASP A 185 12.85 20.66 6.37
N PRO A 186 13.99 21.35 6.23
CA PRO A 186 14.11 22.47 5.31
C PRO A 186 14.21 22.04 3.84
N ALA A 187 14.38 20.73 3.57
CA ALA A 187 14.58 20.20 2.23
C ALA A 187 13.84 18.86 2.02
N PRO A 188 12.50 18.82 2.20
CA PRO A 188 11.72 17.62 1.92
C PRO A 188 11.77 17.31 0.42
N GLN A 189 11.69 16.04 0.07
CA GLN A 189 11.47 15.60 -1.29
C GLN A 189 9.98 15.43 -1.50
N VAL A 190 9.41 16.12 -2.49
CA VAL A 190 7.98 16.04 -2.81
C VAL A 190 7.83 15.72 -4.29
N GLU A 191 7.16 14.61 -4.58
CA GLU A 191 6.98 14.07 -5.92
C GLU A 191 5.48 13.87 -6.18
N VAL A 192 5.01 14.26 -7.36
CA VAL A 192 3.68 13.88 -7.83
C VAL A 192 3.83 12.62 -8.66
N LEU A 193 3.47 11.48 -8.08
CA LEU A 193 3.60 10.16 -8.74
C LEU A 193 2.50 9.94 -9.76
N SER A 194 1.31 10.48 -9.50
CA SER A 194 0.13 10.35 -10.36
C SER A 194 -0.64 11.65 -10.43
N GLU A 195 -1.05 12.02 -11.65
CA GLU A 195 -2.06 13.04 -11.95
C GLU A 195 -3.13 12.46 -12.86
N GLY A 196 -3.48 11.19 -12.60
CA GLY A 196 -4.42 10.44 -13.40
C GLY A 196 -5.89 10.84 -13.14
N PRO A 197 -6.80 10.38 -14.01
CA PRO A 197 -8.22 10.69 -13.93
C PRO A 197 -8.91 10.11 -12.68
N ILE A 198 -8.40 9.03 -12.09
CA ILE A 198 -9.04 8.34 -10.97
C ILE A 198 -8.45 8.82 -9.64
N GLU A 199 -7.12 8.98 -9.58
CA GLU A 199 -6.42 9.41 -8.37
C GLU A 199 -5.20 10.25 -8.68
N ALA A 200 -4.95 11.25 -7.82
CA ALA A 200 -3.68 11.94 -7.72
C ALA A 200 -2.89 11.37 -6.54
N VAL A 201 -1.59 11.12 -6.73
CA VAL A 201 -0.75 10.52 -5.69
C VAL A 201 0.45 11.43 -5.46
N ILE A 202 0.58 11.91 -4.22
CA ILE A 202 1.69 12.76 -3.77
C ILE A 202 2.58 11.93 -2.84
N ARG A 203 3.86 11.81 -3.17
CA ARG A 203 4.87 11.24 -2.29
C ARG A 203 5.68 12.34 -1.63
N ILE A 204 5.89 12.22 -0.33
CA ILE A 204 6.71 13.13 0.46
C ILE A 204 7.70 12.31 1.27
N THR A 205 9.00 12.59 1.13
CA THR A 205 10.04 12.08 2.01
C THR A 205 10.63 13.24 2.80
N ALA A 206 10.56 13.17 4.13
CA ALA A 206 11.07 14.19 5.02
C ALA A 206 11.81 13.57 6.22
N ARG A 207 12.79 14.31 6.73
CA ARG A 207 13.58 13.95 7.93
C ARG A 207 12.95 14.54 9.17
N TYR A 208 13.12 13.87 10.31
CA TYR A 208 12.73 14.45 11.59
C TYR A 208 13.77 15.49 12.02
N CYS A 209 13.36 16.75 12.17
CA CYS A 209 14.25 17.87 12.46
C CYS A 209 13.77 18.72 13.66
N LEU A 210 14.71 19.47 14.26
CA LEU A 210 14.41 20.61 15.13
C LEU A 210 13.98 21.83 14.31
N PRO A 211 13.38 22.87 14.92
CA PRO A 211 12.95 24.08 14.21
C PRO A 211 14.04 24.83 13.45
N ASP A 212 15.31 24.63 13.80
CA ASP A 212 16.47 25.21 13.09
C ASP A 212 16.98 24.33 11.93
N GLY A 213 16.29 23.22 11.64
CA GLY A 213 16.64 22.25 10.62
C GLY A 213 17.66 21.20 11.06
N THR A 214 18.08 21.19 12.33
CA THR A 214 19.00 20.16 12.85
C THR A 214 18.32 18.78 12.82
N PRO A 215 18.90 17.78 12.12
CA PRO A 215 18.27 16.47 12.00
C PRO A 215 18.37 15.67 13.31
N ALA A 216 17.41 14.77 13.50
CA ALA A 216 17.40 13.80 14.57
C ALA A 216 18.59 12.80 14.47
N PRO A 217 19.19 12.37 15.59
CA PRO A 217 20.21 11.33 15.59
C PRO A 217 19.71 10.00 14.99
N GLY A 218 20.58 9.28 14.28
CA GLY A 218 20.21 8.02 13.61
C GLY A 218 19.58 8.18 12.22
N ASP A 219 19.48 9.43 11.74
CA ASP A 219 18.90 9.78 10.44
C ASP A 219 17.51 9.18 10.19
N PRO A 220 16.56 9.27 11.15
CA PRO A 220 15.22 8.82 10.92
C PRO A 220 14.51 9.76 9.92
N GLN A 221 13.75 9.15 9.03
CA GLN A 221 12.95 9.82 8.03
C GLN A 221 11.62 9.10 7.85
N ALA A 222 10.64 9.79 7.27
CA ALA A 222 9.37 9.21 6.89
C ALA A 222 9.06 9.51 5.43
N THR A 223 8.59 8.50 4.71
CA THR A 223 8.06 8.62 3.35
C THR A 223 6.57 8.38 3.36
N TYR A 224 5.78 9.41 3.06
CA TYR A 224 4.34 9.35 2.92
C TYR A 224 3.96 9.21 1.45
N GLU A 225 2.92 8.44 1.19
CA GLU A 225 2.15 8.44 -0.05
C GLU A 225 0.72 8.83 0.31
N PHE A 226 0.25 9.95 -0.24
CA PHE A 226 -1.14 10.42 -0.14
C PHE A 226 -1.82 10.19 -1.48
N ALA A 227 -2.81 9.28 -1.51
CA ALA A 227 -3.62 9.00 -2.70
C ALA A 227 -5.01 9.64 -2.53
N TYR A 228 -5.25 10.66 -3.34
CA TYR A 228 -6.48 11.44 -3.40
C TYR A 228 -7.40 10.86 -4.47
N SER A 229 -8.65 10.59 -4.12
CA SER A 229 -9.61 9.98 -5.04
C SER A 229 -10.50 11.00 -5.75
N ALA A 230 -10.75 10.78 -7.04
CA ALA A 230 -11.79 11.51 -7.78
C ALA A 230 -13.22 11.04 -7.42
N THR A 231 -13.36 9.83 -6.85
CA THR A 231 -14.66 9.17 -6.65
C THR A 231 -15.11 9.11 -5.19
N THR A 232 -14.20 9.34 -4.23
CA THR A 232 -14.54 9.40 -2.80
C THR A 232 -13.91 10.61 -2.09
N PRO A 233 -14.49 11.09 -0.97
CA PRO A 233 -13.89 12.11 -0.11
C PRO A 233 -12.70 11.59 0.73
N ALA A 234 -12.21 10.38 0.46
CA ALA A 234 -11.16 9.75 1.22
C ALA A 234 -9.77 10.06 0.62
N VAL A 235 -8.78 10.18 1.50
CA VAL A 235 -7.36 10.22 1.18
C VAL A 235 -6.72 9.00 1.82
N ARG A 236 -6.23 8.06 1.00
CA ARG A 236 -5.46 6.93 1.51
C ARG A 236 -4.05 7.42 1.83
N MET A 237 -3.56 7.05 3.01
CA MET A 237 -2.24 7.45 3.50
C MET A 237 -1.44 6.21 3.82
N ARG A 238 -0.22 6.14 3.30
CA ARG A 238 0.77 5.14 3.66
C ARG A 238 2.04 5.85 4.08
N ALA A 239 2.55 5.57 5.27
CA ALA A 239 3.79 6.12 5.79
C ALA A 239 4.81 5.00 6.04
N VAL A 240 6.01 5.13 5.50
CA VAL A 240 7.15 4.27 5.83
C VAL A 240 8.15 5.09 6.63
N VAL A 241 8.31 4.75 7.90
CA VAL A 241 9.29 5.37 8.79
C VAL A 241 10.53 4.49 8.80
N THR A 242 11.68 5.06 8.44
CA THR A 242 12.96 4.35 8.37
C THR A 242 14.02 5.03 9.21
N GLN A 243 14.93 4.24 9.79
CA GLN A 243 16.11 4.74 10.49
C GLN A 243 17.31 3.83 10.27
N GLN A 244 18.44 4.40 9.85
CA GLN A 244 19.68 3.67 9.61
C GLN A 244 20.51 3.58 10.89
N GLY A 245 20.07 2.74 11.83
CA GLY A 245 20.73 2.51 13.12
C GLY A 245 20.55 3.67 14.12
N GLY A 246 21.06 3.51 15.35
CA GLY A 246 20.95 4.53 16.40
C GLY A 246 20.14 4.09 17.62
N SER A 247 19.96 5.01 18.57
CA SER A 247 19.19 4.77 19.79
C SER A 247 17.70 4.63 19.49
N PRO A 248 16.95 3.85 20.29
CA PRO A 248 15.50 3.78 20.17
C PRO A 248 14.85 5.10 20.57
N TRP A 249 13.66 5.35 20.01
CA TRP A 249 12.79 6.46 20.37
C TRP A 249 11.66 5.97 21.27
N ASP A 250 11.38 6.73 22.32
CA ASP A 250 10.31 6.42 23.28
C ASP A 250 8.93 6.65 22.67
N GLN A 251 8.84 7.58 21.70
CA GLN A 251 7.61 7.91 21.01
C GLN A 251 7.88 8.19 19.53
N LEU A 252 7.10 7.54 18.67
CA LEU A 252 6.89 7.84 17.27
C LEU A 252 5.40 8.11 17.10
N HIS A 253 5.08 9.33 16.66
CA HIS A 253 3.73 9.77 16.35
C HIS A 253 3.56 9.80 14.84
N VAL A 254 2.48 9.20 14.34
CA VAL A 254 2.13 9.15 12.91
C VAL A 254 0.65 9.52 12.74
N PHE A 255 0.34 10.29 11.69
CA PHE A 255 -1.01 10.80 11.41
C PHE A 255 -1.59 11.64 12.56
N GLU A 256 -0.80 12.53 13.13
CA GLU A 256 -1.24 13.51 14.14
C GLU A 256 -1.75 14.78 13.43
N MET A 257 -3.01 14.78 13.00
CA MET A 257 -3.67 15.95 12.40
C MET A 257 -3.97 17.00 13.47
N TYR A 258 -3.19 18.07 13.46
CA TYR A 258 -3.28 19.18 14.37
C TYR A 258 -3.96 20.39 13.73
N HIS A 259 -4.81 21.10 14.47
CA HIS A 259 -5.16 22.47 14.14
C HIS A 259 -5.32 23.35 15.38
N LYS A 260 -5.16 24.65 15.18
CA LYS A 260 -5.41 25.66 16.22
C LYS A 260 -5.96 26.94 15.59
N MET A 261 -7.14 27.33 16.05
CA MET A 261 -7.89 28.49 15.57
C MET A 261 -8.42 29.28 16.77
N GLU A 262 -8.87 30.52 16.54
CA GLU A 262 -9.47 31.35 17.59
C GLU A 262 -10.87 30.86 18.01
N GLN A 263 -11.59 30.22 17.08
CA GLN A 263 -12.91 29.64 17.30
C GLN A 263 -12.91 28.18 16.81
N PRO A 264 -13.70 27.28 17.43
CA PRO A 264 -13.83 25.92 16.97
C PRO A 264 -14.35 25.87 15.53
N PHE A 265 -13.69 25.09 14.67
CA PHE A 265 -14.18 24.79 13.33
C PHE A 265 -15.28 23.70 13.39
N PHE A 266 -15.14 22.76 14.32
CA PHE A 266 -16.05 21.63 14.52
C PHE A 266 -16.87 21.82 15.80
N ASP A 267 -18.10 21.30 15.80
CA ASP A 267 -19.03 21.37 16.92
C ASP A 267 -19.24 20.03 17.63
N ARG A 268 -18.74 18.93 17.05
CA ARG A 268 -18.89 17.57 17.58
C ARG A 268 -17.63 16.74 17.42
N VAL A 269 -17.55 15.73 18.29
CA VAL A 269 -16.60 14.63 18.23
C VAL A 269 -17.39 13.33 18.12
N ALA A 270 -16.92 12.37 17.32
CA ALA A 270 -17.53 11.05 17.20
C ALA A 270 -16.47 9.96 16.99
N TRP A 271 -16.81 8.72 17.33
CA TRP A 271 -15.98 7.54 17.07
C TRP A 271 -16.81 6.27 17.02
N ALA A 272 -16.28 5.21 16.42
CA ALA A 272 -16.87 3.87 16.46
C ALA A 272 -15.81 2.77 16.31
N PRO A 273 -16.06 1.52 16.75
CA PRO A 273 -17.25 1.01 17.46
C PRO A 273 -17.13 0.97 19.02
N PRO A 274 -18.25 0.96 19.78
CA PRO A 274 -19.60 1.35 19.35
C PRO A 274 -19.64 2.83 18.96
N LEU A 275 -20.63 3.19 18.15
CA LEU A 275 -20.85 4.58 17.75
C LEU A 275 -21.18 5.44 18.97
N GLU A 276 -20.37 6.45 19.20
CA GLU A 276 -20.57 7.47 20.22
C GLU A 276 -20.34 8.86 19.60
N SER A 277 -21.06 9.86 20.09
CA SER A 277 -20.87 11.25 19.70
C SER A 277 -21.14 12.18 20.87
N VAL A 278 -20.31 13.21 20.99
CA VAL A 278 -20.39 14.22 22.03
C VAL A 278 -20.22 15.61 21.41
N GLU A 279 -20.73 16.64 22.09
CA GLU A 279 -20.44 18.02 21.72
C GLU A 279 -18.94 18.30 21.85
N PHE A 280 -18.41 19.10 20.94
CA PHE A 280 -17.05 19.62 21.06
C PHE A 280 -17.00 20.59 22.25
N VAL A 281 -16.15 20.28 23.21
CA VAL A 281 -15.90 21.16 24.35
C VAL A 281 -14.42 21.48 24.41
N ASP A 282 -14.10 22.78 24.46
CA ASP A 282 -12.75 23.31 24.64
C ASP A 282 -12.26 23.05 26.08
N GLU A 283 -11.88 21.81 26.33
CA GLU A 283 -11.38 21.32 27.61
C GLU A 283 -10.07 20.56 27.39
N ARG A 284 -9.28 20.39 28.46
CA ARG A 284 -8.08 19.54 28.44
C ARG A 284 -8.43 18.04 28.38
N ASN A 285 -9.45 17.68 27.61
CA ASN A 285 -9.93 16.32 27.44
C ASN A 285 -9.15 15.60 26.35
N THR A 286 -8.95 14.30 26.57
CA THR A 286 -8.43 13.36 25.58
C THR A 286 -9.45 12.24 25.50
N HIS A 287 -10.10 12.11 24.35
CA HIS A 287 -10.92 10.96 24.03
C HIS A 287 -9.98 9.87 23.53
N SER A 288 -9.68 8.87 24.37
CA SER A 288 -8.85 7.73 23.98
C SER A 288 -9.63 6.86 22.99
N LEU A 289 -9.05 6.61 21.81
CA LEU A 289 -9.68 5.86 20.73
C LEU A 289 -9.00 4.51 20.44
N ARG A 290 -8.16 4.02 21.37
CA ARG A 290 -7.57 2.67 21.25
C ARG A 290 -8.67 1.61 21.11
N GLY A 291 -8.57 0.78 20.08
CA GLY A 291 -9.56 -0.26 19.77
C GLY A 291 -10.82 0.25 19.06
N LYS A 292 -10.83 1.51 18.62
CA LYS A 292 -11.83 2.07 17.70
C LYS A 292 -11.29 1.99 16.27
N ASP A 293 -12.19 1.87 15.31
CA ASP A 293 -11.85 1.79 13.89
C ASP A 293 -11.67 3.18 13.29
N TRP A 294 -12.41 4.17 13.82
CA TRP A 294 -12.33 5.56 13.38
C TRP A 294 -12.65 6.56 14.49
N GLY A 295 -12.11 7.77 14.33
CA GLY A 295 -12.43 8.95 15.12
C GLY A 295 -12.60 10.18 14.24
N ALA A 296 -13.58 11.03 14.55
CA ALA A 296 -13.93 12.17 13.73
C ALA A 296 -14.22 13.45 14.54
N LEU A 297 -13.96 14.57 13.88
CA LEU A 297 -14.48 15.89 14.20
C LEU A 297 -15.47 16.28 13.11
N LEU A 298 -16.63 16.81 13.46
CA LEU A 298 -17.68 17.11 12.49
C LEU A 298 -18.52 18.33 12.84
N THR A 299 -19.16 18.88 11.82
CA THR A 299 -20.30 19.80 11.87
C THR A 299 -21.52 19.12 11.24
N ASP A 300 -22.64 19.85 11.08
CA ASP A 300 -23.78 19.36 10.29
C ASP A 300 -23.43 19.14 8.81
N ASP A 301 -22.41 19.83 8.29
CA ASP A 301 -22.09 19.83 6.86
C ASP A 301 -20.90 18.94 6.53
N VAL A 302 -19.81 19.04 7.30
CA VAL A 302 -18.52 18.39 6.97
C VAL A 302 -17.92 17.63 8.14
N ALA A 303 -17.05 16.67 7.83
CA ALA A 303 -16.28 15.91 8.79
C ALA A 303 -14.82 15.77 8.35
N LEU A 304 -13.95 15.74 9.35
CA LEU A 304 -12.58 15.24 9.29
C LEU A 304 -12.53 13.98 10.15
N ALA A 305 -12.28 12.82 9.53
CA ALA A 305 -12.13 11.57 10.27
C ALA A 305 -10.81 10.87 9.94
N LEU A 306 -10.20 10.24 10.94
CA LEU A 306 -9.09 9.32 10.76
C LEU A 306 -9.59 7.90 10.98
N LEU A 307 -9.42 7.07 9.97
CA LEU A 307 -9.71 5.64 9.99
C LEU A 307 -8.36 4.92 10.02
N SER A 308 -8.11 4.16 11.08
CA SER A 308 -6.88 3.39 11.26
C SER A 308 -7.12 2.29 12.28
N GLY A 309 -6.48 1.14 12.09
CA GLY A 309 -6.52 0.05 13.07
C GLY A 309 -5.79 0.36 14.38
N ASP A 310 -5.10 1.50 14.45
CA ASP A 310 -4.35 1.92 15.64
C ASP A 310 -4.48 3.43 15.90
N LEU A 311 -5.66 3.82 16.33
CA LEU A 311 -5.93 5.19 16.77
C LEU A 311 -5.46 5.42 18.20
N TYR A 312 -4.82 6.56 18.44
CA TYR A 312 -4.52 7.00 19.79
C TYR A 312 -5.70 7.73 20.42
N GLY A 313 -6.15 8.83 19.81
CA GLY A 313 -7.19 9.64 20.41
C GLY A 313 -7.51 10.96 19.72
N ILE A 314 -8.52 11.65 20.26
CA ILE A 314 -8.90 13.02 19.89
C ILE A 314 -8.70 13.94 21.09
N HIS A 315 -8.01 15.05 20.87
CA HIS A 315 -7.79 16.09 21.86
C HIS A 315 -8.57 17.35 21.48
N THR A 316 -9.33 17.92 22.42
CA THR A 316 -10.22 19.06 22.14
C THR A 316 -9.83 20.36 22.86
N ASN A 317 -8.55 20.54 23.19
CA ASN A 317 -8.10 21.69 23.99
C ASN A 317 -7.65 22.87 23.12
N LEU A 318 -8.58 23.43 22.36
CA LEU A 318 -8.37 24.53 21.43
C LEU A 318 -7.66 25.73 22.06
N SER A 319 -8.10 26.21 23.23
CA SER A 319 -7.50 27.36 23.92
C SER A 319 -6.10 27.06 24.47
N GLY A 320 -5.81 25.78 24.76
CA GLY A 320 -4.52 25.31 25.22
C GLY A 320 -3.58 24.90 24.10
N HIS A 321 -3.40 23.59 23.93
CA HIS A 321 -2.42 23.03 22.98
C HIS A 321 -2.96 23.01 21.55
N GLY A 322 -4.28 23.03 21.36
CA GLY A 322 -5.01 22.95 20.10
C GLY A 322 -5.81 21.65 20.02
N VAL A 323 -6.31 21.35 18.83
CA VAL A 323 -7.16 20.20 18.55
C VAL A 323 -6.39 19.19 17.71
N TYR A 324 -6.51 17.90 18.05
CA TYR A 324 -5.77 16.83 17.39
C TYR A 324 -6.67 15.64 17.14
N VAL A 325 -6.57 15.04 15.96
CA VAL A 325 -6.93 13.64 15.72
C VAL A 325 -5.62 12.89 15.51
N HIS A 326 -5.36 11.86 16.32
CA HIS A 326 -4.05 11.23 16.39
C HIS A 326 -4.13 9.74 16.06
N GLY A 327 -3.39 9.37 15.01
CA GLY A 327 -3.08 8.00 14.64
C GLY A 327 -1.95 7.39 15.47
N PRO A 328 -1.24 6.37 14.95
CA PRO A 328 -0.39 5.49 15.74
C PRO A 328 0.60 6.22 16.67
N TRP A 329 0.65 5.77 17.94
CA TRP A 329 1.65 6.19 18.93
C TRP A 329 2.38 4.95 19.46
N HIS A 330 3.63 4.77 19.00
CA HIS A 330 4.49 3.63 19.32
C HIS A 330 5.84 4.03 19.90
N THR A 331 6.55 3.05 20.43
CA THR A 331 8.02 3.10 20.53
C THR A 331 8.63 2.75 19.17
N PHE A 332 9.80 3.28 18.86
CA PHE A 332 10.48 2.99 17.59
C PHE A 332 11.94 2.62 17.82
N ALA A 333 12.25 1.33 17.63
CA ALA A 333 13.58 0.79 17.89
C ALA A 333 14.55 0.96 16.69
N GLY A 334 14.10 1.58 15.60
CA GLY A 334 14.84 1.70 14.34
C GLY A 334 14.39 0.68 13.28
N GLY A 335 15.11 0.61 12.16
CA GLY A 335 14.73 -0.23 11.03
C GLY A 335 13.68 0.43 10.14
N SER A 336 12.71 -0.33 9.64
CA SER A 336 11.61 0.14 8.81
C SER A 336 10.28 -0.25 9.44
N THR A 337 9.33 0.68 9.52
CA THR A 337 7.97 0.41 10.00
C THR A 337 6.97 1.10 9.09
N ILE A 338 5.90 0.39 8.75
CA ILE A 338 4.86 0.85 7.83
C ILE A 338 3.59 1.14 8.63
N PHE A 339 2.97 2.28 8.33
CA PHE A 339 1.68 2.67 8.86
C PHE A 339 0.74 2.99 7.70
N GLU A 340 -0.51 2.60 7.84
CA GLU A 340 -1.56 2.86 6.87
C GLU A 340 -2.78 3.45 7.57
N GLY A 341 -3.47 4.35 6.88
CA GLY A 341 -4.66 4.99 7.39
C GLY A 341 -5.42 5.68 6.28
N THR A 342 -6.66 6.07 6.56
CA THR A 342 -7.47 6.85 5.64
C THR A 342 -7.96 8.10 6.33
N LEU A 343 -7.74 9.25 5.70
CA LEU A 343 -8.31 10.52 6.11
C LEU A 343 -9.61 10.76 5.33
N TYR A 344 -10.73 10.91 6.02
CA TYR A 344 -11.98 11.35 5.43
C TYR A 344 -12.06 12.87 5.49
N LEU A 345 -12.22 13.52 4.34
CA LEU A 345 -12.44 14.96 4.22
C LEU A 345 -13.69 15.17 3.38
N GLY A 346 -14.85 15.34 3.99
CA GLY A 346 -16.06 15.43 3.20
C GLY A 346 -17.33 15.62 3.99
N PRO A 347 -18.50 15.38 3.36
CA PRO A 347 -19.78 15.64 3.99
C PRO A 347 -19.98 14.78 5.24
N SER A 348 -20.43 15.36 6.36
CA SER A 348 -20.79 14.56 7.55
C SER A 348 -22.13 13.85 7.35
N GLY A 349 -23.04 14.45 6.58
CA GLY A 349 -24.42 14.00 6.46
C GLY A 349 -25.32 14.40 7.63
N GLY A 350 -24.90 15.37 8.46
CA GLY A 350 -25.69 15.95 9.54
C GLY A 350 -25.58 15.27 10.90
N SER A 351 -25.12 14.02 10.95
CA SER A 351 -25.00 13.27 12.21
C SER A 351 -23.86 12.26 12.22
N ALA A 352 -23.50 11.79 13.41
CA ALA A 352 -22.49 10.75 13.57
C ALA A 352 -22.94 9.40 12.96
N GLU A 353 -24.23 9.10 12.98
CA GLU A 353 -24.81 7.91 12.34
C GLU A 353 -24.68 7.99 10.81
N ALA A 354 -25.01 9.15 10.23
CA ALA A 354 -24.88 9.36 8.79
C ALA A 354 -23.41 9.30 8.35
N LEU A 355 -22.50 9.82 9.17
CA LEU A 355 -21.06 9.71 8.92
C LEU A 355 -20.59 8.25 9.03
N ALA A 356 -21.04 7.50 10.04
CA ALA A 356 -20.72 6.09 10.20
C ALA A 356 -21.15 5.27 8.96
N GLU A 357 -22.37 5.48 8.47
CA GLU A 357 -22.86 4.82 7.25
C GLU A 357 -22.01 5.15 6.01
N ARG A 358 -21.48 6.39 5.93
CA ARG A 358 -20.55 6.78 4.85
C ARG A 358 -19.19 6.11 5.00
N ILE A 359 -18.64 6.06 6.22
CA ILE A 359 -17.36 5.40 6.52
C ILE A 359 -17.45 3.89 6.26
N ASP A 360 -18.56 3.26 6.62
CA ASP A 360 -18.81 1.84 6.33
C ASP A 360 -18.80 1.57 4.83
N ARG A 361 -19.44 2.45 4.03
CA ARG A 361 -19.38 2.38 2.56
C ARG A 361 -17.98 2.60 1.99
N LEU A 362 -17.15 3.44 2.62
CA LEU A 362 -15.75 3.63 2.20
C LEU A 362 -14.86 2.43 2.54
N SER A 363 -15.24 1.67 3.57
CA SER A 363 -14.54 0.45 3.98
C SER A 363 -14.87 -0.73 3.06
N ALA A 364 -15.97 -0.63 2.32
CA ALA A 364 -16.28 -1.53 1.21
C ALA A 364 -15.24 -1.36 0.10
N ARG A 365 -14.65 -2.46 -0.33
CA ARG A 365 -13.53 -2.47 -1.28
C ARG A 365 -13.69 -3.59 -2.30
N TRP A 366 -12.99 -3.43 -3.41
CA TRP A 366 -12.77 -4.50 -4.36
C TRP A 366 -11.56 -5.31 -3.93
N ASP A 367 -11.78 -6.54 -3.49
CA ASP A 367 -10.71 -7.51 -3.33
C ASP A 367 -10.32 -8.01 -4.73
N VAL A 368 -9.05 -7.89 -5.11
CA VAL A 368 -8.58 -8.21 -6.46
C VAL A 368 -7.67 -9.43 -6.39
N ALA A 369 -7.99 -10.45 -7.17
CA ALA A 369 -7.13 -11.62 -7.38
C ALA A 369 -6.69 -11.66 -8.85
N VAL A 370 -5.40 -11.92 -9.10
CA VAL A 370 -4.89 -12.13 -10.46
C VAL A 370 -4.79 -13.62 -10.78
N SER A 371 -5.01 -13.96 -12.05
CA SER A 371 -4.71 -15.27 -12.62
C SER A 371 -3.65 -15.09 -13.70
N VAL A 372 -2.49 -15.70 -13.47
CA VAL A 372 -1.34 -15.72 -14.37
C VAL A 372 -1.04 -17.18 -14.69
N PRO A 373 -1.31 -17.67 -15.91
CA PRO A 373 -1.16 -19.09 -16.26
C PRO A 373 0.22 -19.67 -15.95
N GLU A 374 1.27 -18.85 -16.05
CA GLU A 374 2.65 -19.22 -15.73
C GLU A 374 2.85 -19.57 -14.23
N LEU A 375 2.02 -19.04 -13.33
CA LEU A 375 2.07 -19.30 -11.89
C LEU A 375 1.21 -20.50 -11.48
N GLU A 376 0.12 -20.76 -12.21
CA GLU A 376 -0.83 -21.83 -11.89
C GLU A 376 -0.26 -23.22 -12.17
N ALA A 377 0.42 -23.40 -13.31
CA ALA A 377 0.90 -24.71 -13.73
C ALA A 377 1.92 -25.33 -12.75
N PRO A 378 2.92 -24.60 -12.22
CA PRO A 378 3.83 -25.14 -11.20
C PRO A 378 3.12 -25.58 -9.92
N ILE A 379 2.12 -24.81 -9.44
CA ILE A 379 1.34 -25.16 -8.25
C ILE A 379 0.51 -26.43 -8.50
N ALA A 380 -0.14 -26.51 -9.67
CA ALA A 380 -0.91 -27.68 -10.05
C ALA A 380 -0.04 -28.95 -10.08
N GLN A 381 1.18 -28.87 -10.63
CA GLN A 381 2.14 -29.98 -10.62
C GLN A 381 2.53 -30.42 -9.20
N VAL A 382 2.78 -29.47 -8.29
CA VAL A 382 3.06 -29.78 -6.87
C VAL A 382 1.87 -30.50 -6.24
N ARG A 383 0.64 -30.02 -6.46
CA ARG A 383 -0.59 -30.62 -5.91
C ARG A 383 -0.82 -32.04 -6.43
N GLU A 384 -0.66 -32.26 -7.74
CA GLU A 384 -0.78 -33.58 -8.34
C GLU A 384 0.26 -34.55 -7.78
N ALA A 385 1.50 -34.10 -7.60
CA ALA A 385 2.55 -34.94 -7.06
C ALA A 385 2.35 -35.25 -5.56
N ILE A 386 1.87 -34.29 -4.76
CA ILE A 386 1.45 -34.54 -3.37
C ILE A 386 0.34 -35.60 -3.32
N ALA A 387 -0.67 -35.49 -4.19
CA ALA A 387 -1.77 -36.45 -4.24
C ALA A 387 -1.30 -37.86 -4.68
N ALA A 388 -0.29 -37.94 -5.55
CA ALA A 388 0.30 -39.21 -5.99
C ALA A 388 1.17 -39.86 -4.89
N ALA A 389 1.78 -39.07 -4.01
CA ALA A 389 2.59 -39.55 -2.89
C ALA A 389 1.77 -39.90 -1.64
N ASP A 390 0.46 -39.60 -1.63
CA ASP A 390 -0.40 -39.80 -0.47
C ASP A 390 -0.50 -41.29 -0.09
N GLY A 391 -0.17 -41.62 1.17
CA GLY A 391 -0.12 -43.00 1.67
C GLY A 391 1.18 -43.77 1.38
N ALA A 392 2.20 -43.15 0.78
CA ALA A 392 3.51 -43.75 0.58
C ALA A 392 4.53 -43.26 1.64
N GLY A 393 4.81 -44.08 2.66
CA GLY A 393 5.93 -43.83 3.60
C GLY A 393 5.59 -44.02 5.07
N GLY A 394 6.58 -43.73 5.93
CA GLY A 394 6.41 -43.66 7.40
C GLY A 394 6.08 -42.25 7.88
N ASP A 395 5.92 -42.07 9.19
CA ASP A 395 5.44 -40.83 9.81
C ASP A 395 6.21 -39.55 9.37
N GLY A 396 7.52 -39.64 9.17
CA GLY A 396 8.32 -38.52 8.66
C GLY A 396 8.01 -38.11 7.21
N ALA A 397 7.63 -39.05 6.34
CA ALA A 397 7.20 -38.75 4.97
C ALA A 397 5.81 -38.11 4.97
N ALA A 398 4.90 -38.59 5.83
CA ALA A 398 3.58 -37.98 6.02
C ALA A 398 3.69 -36.53 6.52
N TRP A 399 4.59 -36.26 7.47
CA TRP A 399 4.89 -34.90 7.94
C TRP A 399 5.39 -33.98 6.83
N LEU A 400 6.33 -34.44 5.99
CA LEU A 400 6.84 -33.64 4.87
C LEU A 400 5.78 -33.38 3.79
N LEU A 401 4.83 -34.30 3.58
CA LEU A 401 3.69 -34.07 2.70
C LEU A 401 2.72 -33.03 3.28
N ASP A 402 2.48 -33.02 4.60
CA ASP A 402 1.70 -31.97 5.27
C ASP A 402 2.36 -30.59 5.08
N VAL A 403 3.68 -30.51 5.26
CA VAL A 403 4.48 -29.30 4.99
C VAL A 403 4.35 -28.85 3.53
N ALA A 404 4.48 -29.77 2.58
CA ALA A 404 4.34 -29.47 1.15
C ALA A 404 2.94 -28.93 0.81
N ARG A 405 1.88 -29.47 1.44
CA ARG A 405 0.49 -28.96 1.28
C ARG A 405 0.36 -27.53 1.77
N THR A 406 0.88 -27.22 2.96
CA THR A 406 0.83 -25.85 3.52
C THR A 406 1.56 -24.86 2.63
N LEU A 407 2.76 -25.19 2.16
CA LEU A 407 3.55 -24.33 1.27
C LEU A 407 2.92 -24.17 -0.12
N ALA A 408 2.26 -25.22 -0.65
CA ALA A 408 1.52 -25.11 -1.90
C ALA A 408 0.30 -24.18 -1.77
N ALA A 409 -0.40 -24.19 -0.62
CA ALA A 409 -1.51 -23.29 -0.35
C ALA A 409 -1.05 -21.83 -0.16
N ASP A 410 0.10 -21.62 0.47
CA ASP A 410 0.75 -20.30 0.59
C ASP A 410 1.16 -19.74 -0.78
N ALA A 411 1.74 -20.60 -1.64
CA ALA A 411 2.02 -20.26 -3.03
C ALA A 411 0.72 -19.92 -3.78
N GLU A 412 -0.35 -20.69 -3.65
CA GLU A 412 -1.64 -20.43 -4.30
C GLU A 412 -2.21 -19.06 -3.90
N THR A 413 -2.07 -18.67 -2.63
CA THR A 413 -2.47 -17.35 -2.15
C THR A 413 -1.59 -16.26 -2.77
N SER A 414 -0.27 -16.43 -2.75
CA SER A 414 0.70 -15.48 -3.30
C SER A 414 0.58 -15.31 -4.82
N ALA A 415 0.16 -16.35 -5.55
CA ALA A 415 -0.03 -16.32 -7.01
C ALA A 415 -1.13 -15.35 -7.44
N THR A 416 -2.02 -14.95 -6.52
CA THR A 416 -3.11 -14.01 -6.78
C THR A 416 -2.69 -12.54 -6.71
N THR A 417 -1.41 -12.24 -6.44
CA THR A 417 -0.87 -10.88 -6.42
C THR A 417 0.47 -10.78 -7.16
N LEU A 418 0.64 -9.70 -7.93
CA LEU A 418 1.89 -9.40 -8.62
C LEU A 418 2.95 -8.75 -7.70
N SER A 419 2.62 -8.46 -6.44
CA SER A 419 3.56 -7.94 -5.45
C SER A 419 4.22 -9.04 -4.61
N ALA A 420 3.69 -10.27 -4.59
CA ALA A 420 4.20 -11.39 -3.80
C ALA A 420 4.84 -12.51 -4.65
N LEU A 421 5.30 -12.20 -5.87
CA LEU A 421 5.84 -13.21 -6.80
C LEU A 421 7.09 -13.92 -6.28
N ARG A 422 7.93 -13.24 -5.51
CA ARG A 422 9.11 -13.85 -4.87
C ARG A 422 8.72 -14.82 -3.76
N ASP A 423 7.69 -14.47 -3.00
CA ASP A 423 7.14 -15.34 -1.95
C ASP A 423 6.50 -16.58 -2.57
N TRP A 424 5.73 -16.40 -3.65
CA TRP A 424 5.23 -17.50 -4.48
C TRP A 424 6.35 -18.43 -4.95
N GLN A 425 7.43 -17.87 -5.50
CA GLN A 425 8.55 -18.66 -6.04
C GLN A 425 9.26 -19.43 -4.92
N ALA A 426 9.49 -18.79 -3.77
CA ALA A 426 10.10 -19.41 -2.61
C ALA A 426 9.22 -20.53 -2.03
N ALA A 427 7.93 -20.29 -1.86
CA ALA A 427 6.97 -21.27 -1.36
C ALA A 427 6.85 -22.49 -2.29
N THR A 428 6.74 -22.26 -3.60
CA THR A 428 6.70 -23.34 -4.62
C THR A 428 7.98 -24.17 -4.62
N ALA A 429 9.16 -23.53 -4.53
CA ALA A 429 10.43 -24.24 -4.46
C ALA A 429 10.59 -25.04 -3.15
N ALA A 430 10.11 -24.49 -2.03
CA ALA A 430 10.12 -25.15 -0.74
C ALA A 430 9.17 -26.36 -0.70
N ALA A 431 7.96 -26.24 -1.27
CA ALA A 431 6.99 -27.33 -1.39
C ALA A 431 7.56 -28.50 -2.20
N ASN A 432 8.18 -28.21 -3.35
CA ASN A 432 8.87 -29.22 -4.16
C ASN A 432 10.04 -29.88 -3.40
N GLY A 433 10.79 -29.11 -2.62
CA GLY A 433 11.85 -29.63 -1.76
C GLY A 433 11.34 -30.63 -0.72
N ALA A 434 10.28 -30.27 -0.02
CA ALA A 434 9.62 -31.13 0.98
C ALA A 434 9.08 -32.42 0.34
N LEU A 435 8.43 -32.32 -0.82
CA LEU A 435 7.92 -33.46 -1.57
C LEU A 435 9.05 -34.43 -1.96
N ARG A 436 10.14 -33.93 -2.55
CA ARG A 436 11.29 -34.77 -2.94
C ARG A 436 11.93 -35.46 -1.72
N ALA A 437 11.98 -34.77 -0.58
CA ALA A 437 12.46 -35.36 0.66
C ALA A 437 11.52 -36.47 1.17
N ALA A 438 10.20 -36.30 1.06
CA ALA A 438 9.21 -37.32 1.41
C ALA A 438 9.36 -38.60 0.55
N GLU A 439 9.69 -38.44 -0.74
CA GLU A 439 9.94 -39.55 -1.66
C GLU A 439 11.29 -40.26 -1.43
N GLY A 440 12.09 -39.81 -0.46
CA GLY A 440 13.42 -40.35 -0.19
C GLY A 440 14.47 -40.00 -1.24
N ALA A 441 14.23 -38.97 -2.07
CA ALA A 441 15.23 -38.47 -3.00
C ALA A 441 16.36 -37.78 -2.25
N THR A 442 17.60 -37.95 -2.72
CA THR A 442 18.76 -37.25 -2.16
C THR A 442 18.59 -35.73 -2.41
N PRO A 443 18.74 -34.86 -1.40
CA PRO A 443 18.46 -33.44 -1.57
C PRO A 443 19.39 -32.81 -2.61
N ALA A 444 18.83 -32.17 -3.62
CA ALA A 444 19.56 -31.23 -4.46
C ALA A 444 18.79 -29.90 -4.50
N ALA A 445 19.50 -28.82 -4.16
CA ALA A 445 19.14 -27.40 -4.19
C ALA A 445 17.99 -26.88 -3.28
N THR A 446 17.14 -27.74 -2.71
CA THR A 446 16.37 -27.42 -1.49
C THR A 446 16.72 -28.45 -0.43
N ALA A 447 17.60 -28.09 0.51
CA ALA A 447 18.06 -29.00 1.54
C ALA A 447 17.05 -29.01 2.67
N LEU A 448 16.40 -30.15 2.90
CA LEU A 448 15.93 -30.48 4.24
C LEU A 448 17.17 -30.48 5.14
N ILE A 449 17.33 -29.43 5.94
CA ILE A 449 18.49 -29.25 6.83
C ILE A 449 18.31 -30.09 8.09
N ALA A 450 17.10 -30.08 8.64
CA ALA A 450 16.74 -30.80 9.84
C ALA A 450 15.29 -31.29 9.75
N LEU A 451 15.07 -32.49 10.29
CA LEU A 451 13.75 -33.05 10.51
C LEU A 451 13.72 -33.62 11.93
N GLU A 452 12.83 -33.08 12.73
CA GLU A 452 12.50 -33.50 14.09
C GLU A 452 11.03 -33.96 14.12
N ASP A 453 10.58 -34.52 15.24
CA ASP A 453 9.23 -35.09 15.37
C ASP A 453 8.12 -34.05 15.13
N ASP A 454 8.37 -32.79 15.48
CA ASP A 454 7.43 -31.67 15.40
C ASP A 454 7.99 -30.46 14.65
N SER A 455 9.17 -30.56 14.04
CA SER A 455 9.76 -29.43 13.32
C SER A 455 10.58 -29.86 12.10
N CYS A 456 10.64 -29.01 11.09
CA CYS A 456 11.62 -29.16 10.02
C CYS A 456 12.21 -27.82 9.61
N VAL A 457 13.43 -27.86 9.10
CA VAL A 457 14.10 -26.71 8.52
C VAL A 457 14.37 -26.99 7.06
N LEU A 458 13.80 -26.16 6.19
CA LEU A 458 14.01 -26.20 4.75
C LEU A 458 14.89 -25.01 4.35
N ALA A 459 15.87 -25.24 3.49
CA ALA A 459 16.63 -24.17 2.88
C ALA A 459 16.66 -24.32 1.35
N GLY A 460 16.31 -23.24 0.66
CA GLY A 460 16.27 -23.19 -0.80
C GLY A 460 16.07 -21.76 -1.28
N GLY A 461 16.58 -21.42 -2.47
CA GLY A 461 16.40 -20.10 -3.07
C GLY A 461 16.96 -18.92 -2.25
N GLY A 462 17.93 -19.16 -1.35
CA GLY A 462 18.50 -18.12 -0.48
C GLY A 462 17.72 -17.87 0.81
N THR A 463 16.68 -18.64 1.12
CA THR A 463 15.86 -18.49 2.35
C THR A 463 15.93 -19.76 3.20
N MET A 464 15.89 -19.59 4.52
CA MET A 464 15.71 -20.67 5.50
C MET A 464 14.36 -20.55 6.20
N LEU A 465 13.56 -21.61 6.13
CA LEU A 465 12.23 -21.68 6.74
C LEU A 465 12.26 -22.73 7.86
N ARG A 466 11.81 -22.36 9.06
CA ARG A 466 11.42 -23.32 10.10
C ARG A 466 9.93 -23.57 9.94
N LEU A 467 9.55 -24.83 9.96
CA LEU A 467 8.17 -25.22 10.08
C LEU A 467 8.01 -26.03 11.36
N THR A 468 6.98 -25.72 12.14
CA THR A 468 6.66 -26.41 13.39
C THR A 468 5.24 -26.95 13.34
N ARG A 469 5.02 -28.17 13.81
CA ARG A 469 3.70 -28.77 14.03
C ARG A 469 3.22 -28.43 15.42
N ASP A 470 1.98 -27.98 15.53
CA ASP A 470 1.25 -28.01 16.80
C ASP A 470 -0.17 -28.56 16.60
N GLU A 471 -1.00 -28.47 17.64
CA GLU A 471 -2.38 -28.92 17.62
C GLU A 471 -3.26 -28.13 16.62
N GLU A 472 -2.82 -26.93 16.21
CA GLU A 472 -3.54 -26.05 15.27
C GLU A 472 -3.09 -26.25 13.81
N GLY A 473 -1.91 -26.84 13.59
CA GLY A 473 -1.43 -27.22 12.26
C GLY A 473 0.07 -27.01 12.06
N VAL A 474 0.47 -26.72 10.82
CA VAL A 474 1.85 -26.36 10.47
C VAL A 474 2.00 -24.84 10.52
N ARG A 475 2.92 -24.35 11.34
CA ARG A 475 3.29 -22.93 11.39
C ARG A 475 4.62 -22.70 10.68
N VAL A 476 4.68 -21.67 9.85
CA VAL A 476 5.91 -21.26 9.14
C VAL A 476 6.53 -20.07 9.87
N SER A 477 7.82 -20.13 10.13
CA SER A 477 8.61 -18.99 10.58
C SER A 477 9.87 -18.88 9.74
N GLN A 478 10.11 -17.70 9.18
CA GLN A 478 11.35 -17.41 8.48
C GLN A 478 12.46 -17.25 9.53
N ILE A 479 13.56 -18.00 9.39
CA ILE A 479 14.69 -17.95 10.33
C ILE A 479 15.83 -17.08 9.79
N GLY A 480 15.86 -16.80 8.48
CA GLY A 480 16.86 -15.93 7.87
C GLY A 480 17.04 -16.16 6.36
N ARG A 481 17.99 -15.42 5.77
CA ARG A 481 18.50 -15.66 4.41
C ARG A 481 19.84 -16.39 4.46
N MET A 482 20.09 -17.28 3.51
CA MET A 482 21.38 -17.97 3.40
C MET A 482 22.48 -16.97 3.05
N GLY A 483 23.40 -16.72 3.99
CA GLY A 483 24.50 -15.77 3.84
C GLY A 483 24.58 -14.74 4.97
N ASP A 484 23.49 -14.54 5.71
CA ASP A 484 23.52 -13.83 6.98
C ASP A 484 24.07 -14.78 8.05
N GLU A 485 25.01 -14.32 8.88
CA GLU A 485 25.51 -15.16 9.98
C GLU A 485 24.32 -15.59 10.85
N PRO A 486 24.18 -16.89 11.17
CA PRO A 486 23.13 -17.34 12.06
C PRO A 486 23.45 -16.82 13.46
N SER A 487 22.91 -15.67 13.83
CA SER A 487 22.90 -15.21 15.21
C SER A 487 21.89 -16.06 15.99
N LEU A 488 22.37 -17.24 16.40
CA LEU A 488 21.94 -18.11 17.48
C LEU A 488 20.43 -18.36 17.66
N LEU A 489 20.05 -19.57 17.21
CA LEU A 489 19.02 -20.46 17.76
C LEU A 489 18.87 -20.39 19.29
#